data_AF-A0A7S2HXG7-F1
#
_entry.id   AF-A0A7S2HXG7-F1
#
_cell.length_a   1.000
_cell.length_b   1.000
_cell.length_c   1.000
_cell.angle_alpha   90.00
_cell.angle_beta   90.00
_cell.angle_gamma   90.00
#
_symmetry.space_group_name_H-M   'P 1'
#
loop_
_entity.id
_entity.type
_entity.pdbx_description
1 polymer ?
#
loop_
_entity_poly.entity_id
_entity_poly.type
_entity_poly.pdbx_seq_one_letter_code
_entity_poly.pdbx_strand_id
1 'polypeptide(L)'
;GFGNLTSSMWSLFIMMTMGGAQGAVKGVLRENPNMAIFFVLFIFTASIAVVSLVPAIFVALNLDAKDKEEKKAQEQGKKDQWSKFMEAMDMVFTAADLKRTGHVSREQVAAALAELEPQCPGDDCGAALSELHMLRPKIMAAFD
;
A
#
# COMPACT_ATOMS: atom_id res chain seq x y z
N GLY A 1 -10.99 0.13 50.48
CA GLY A 1 -10.39 -1.13 50.97
C GLY A 1 -10.18 -2.07 49.81
N PHE A 2 -9.00 -2.69 49.73
CA PHE A 2 -8.61 -3.64 48.69
C PHE A 2 -9.20 -5.04 48.96
N GLY A 3 -10.52 -5.13 49.13
CA GLY A 3 -11.20 -6.38 49.46
C GLY A 3 -11.51 -7.27 48.24
N ASN A 4 -11.41 -6.74 47.02
CA ASN A 4 -11.75 -7.43 45.77
C ASN A 4 -10.68 -7.22 44.70
N LEU A 5 -10.34 -8.28 43.96
CA LEU A 5 -9.32 -8.29 42.90
C LEU A 5 -9.54 -7.17 41.86
N THR A 6 -10.79 -7.00 41.41
CA THR A 6 -11.18 -5.98 40.45
C THR A 6 -10.98 -4.56 40.99
N SER A 7 -11.21 -4.35 42.28
CA SER A 7 -10.99 -3.04 42.93
C SER A 7 -9.51 -2.69 43.01
N SER A 8 -8.65 -3.69 43.25
CA SER A 8 -7.19 -3.56 43.21
C SER A 8 -6.69 -3.20 41.80
N MET A 9 -7.13 -3.94 40.77
CA MET A 9 -6.78 -3.65 39.37
C MET A 9 -7.24 -2.26 38.93
N TRP A 10 -8.45 -1.86 39.32
CA TRP A 10 -8.98 -0.54 39.01
C TRP A 10 -8.15 0.59 39.63
N SER A 11 -7.73 0.43 40.89
CA SER A 11 -6.87 1.42 41.55
C SER A 11 -5.48 1.54 40.90
N LEU A 12 -4.91 0.43 40.42
CA LEU A 12 -3.64 0.43 39.68
C LEU A 12 -3.75 1.14 38.34
N PHE A 13 -4.86 0.91 37.63
CA PHE A 13 -5.16 1.59 36.38
C PHE A 13 -5.34 3.11 36.55
N ILE A 14 -6.06 3.52 37.60
CA ILE A 14 -6.20 4.93 37.97
C ILE A 14 -4.83 5.54 38.34
N MET A 15 -3.96 4.76 38.98
CA MET A 15 -2.62 5.20 39.32
C MET A 15 -1.75 5.43 38.07
N MET A 16 -1.83 4.54 37.09
CA MET A 16 -1.14 4.68 35.80
C MET A 16 -1.57 5.94 35.04
N THR A 17 -2.85 6.32 35.13
CA THR A 17 -3.41 7.50 34.44
C THR A 17 -3.31 8.80 35.25
N MET A 18 -2.67 8.77 36.43
CA MET A 18 -2.57 9.88 37.38
C MET A 18 -3.91 10.49 37.86
N GLY A 19 -5.03 9.82 37.59
CA GLY A 19 -6.38 10.32 37.89
C GLY A 19 -6.76 10.25 39.38
N GLY A 20 -6.27 11.17 40.20
CA GLY A 20 -6.69 11.25 41.62
C GLY A 20 -6.03 10.22 42.56
N ALA A 21 -4.98 9.55 42.10
CA ALA A 21 -4.28 8.49 42.83
C ALA A 21 -3.56 8.96 44.11
N GLN A 22 -3.32 10.27 44.29
CA GLN A 22 -2.59 10.79 45.44
C GLN A 22 -3.27 10.51 46.79
N GLY A 23 -4.60 10.47 46.82
CA GLY A 23 -5.35 10.13 48.04
C GLY A 23 -5.27 8.64 48.38
N ALA A 24 -5.40 7.78 47.36
CA ALA A 24 -5.38 6.32 47.52
C ALA A 24 -3.99 5.80 47.89
N VAL A 25 -2.94 6.31 47.25
CA VAL A 25 -1.55 5.90 47.52
C VAL A 25 -1.12 6.28 48.94
N LYS A 26 -1.48 7.47 49.42
CA LYS A 26 -1.17 7.93 50.78
C LYS A 26 -1.84 7.07 51.86
N GLY A 27 -3.06 6.58 51.60
CA GLY A 27 -3.75 5.65 52.50
C GLY A 27 -3.03 4.31 52.61
N VAL A 28 -2.63 3.75 51.48
CA VAL A 28 -1.94 2.44 51.42
C VAL A 28 -0.53 2.50 51.99
N LEU A 29 0.23 3.58 51.72
CA LEU A 29 1.57 3.77 52.29
C LEU A 29 1.56 3.92 53.81
N ARG A 30 0.48 4.45 54.39
CA ARG A 30 0.32 4.56 55.84
C ARG A 30 0.09 3.22 56.52
N GLU A 31 -0.62 2.30 55.86
CA GLU A 31 -0.90 0.97 56.40
C GLU A 31 0.24 -0.02 56.12
N ASN A 32 0.88 0.05 54.95
CA ASN A 32 1.95 -0.87 54.55
C ASN A 32 3.01 -0.16 53.68
N PRO A 33 4.10 0.37 54.27
CA PRO A 33 5.12 1.13 53.54
C PRO A 33 5.90 0.29 52.52
N ASN A 34 5.98 -1.04 52.71
CA ASN A 34 6.68 -1.94 51.78
C ASN A 34 5.98 -2.06 50.41
N MET A 35 4.69 -1.71 50.31
CA MET A 35 3.94 -1.72 49.04
C MET A 35 4.35 -0.57 48.11
N ALA A 36 5.06 0.45 48.61
CA ALA A 36 5.54 1.58 47.81
C ALA A 36 6.45 1.13 46.66
N ILE A 37 7.32 0.15 46.92
CA ILE A 37 8.29 -0.38 45.94
C ILE A 37 7.55 -1.03 44.76
N PHE A 38 6.49 -1.78 45.05
CA PHE A 38 5.66 -2.40 44.01
C PHE A 38 5.03 -1.35 43.09
N PHE A 39 4.46 -0.28 43.65
CA PHE A 39 3.85 0.79 42.86
C PHE A 39 4.88 1.55 42.02
N VAL A 40 6.07 1.81 42.55
CA VAL A 40 7.16 2.48 41.81
C VAL A 40 7.58 1.63 40.60
N LEU A 41 7.81 0.33 40.81
CA LEU A 41 8.18 -0.58 39.72
C LEU A 41 7.05 -0.72 38.68
N PHE A 42 5.81 -0.77 39.14
CA PHE A 42 4.64 -0.83 38.26
C PHE A 42 4.50 0.42 37.39
N ILE A 43 4.59 1.61 37.99
CA ILE A 43 4.54 2.89 37.27
C ILE A 43 5.70 2.96 36.26
N PHE A 44 6.91 2.61 36.67
CA PHE A 44 8.08 2.65 35.81
C PHE A 44 7.92 1.74 34.57
N THR A 45 7.47 0.50 34.80
CA THR A 45 7.21 -0.46 33.72
C THR A 45 6.08 0.02 32.80
N ALA A 46 4.99 0.53 33.37
CA ALA A 46 3.86 1.06 32.61
C ALA A 46 4.25 2.28 31.77
N SER A 47 5.09 3.17 32.30
CA SER A 47 5.61 4.33 31.56
C SER A 47 6.48 3.90 30.37
N ILE A 48 7.40 2.95 30.57
CA ILE A 48 8.23 2.42 29.48
C ILE A 48 7.36 1.76 28.41
N ALA A 49 6.36 0.99 28.82
CA ALA A 49 5.42 0.33 27.90
C ALA A 49 4.70 1.37 27.02
N VAL A 50 4.11 2.41 27.61
CA VAL A 50 3.39 3.46 26.87
C VAL A 50 4.31 4.24 25.94
N VAL A 51 5.51 4.61 26.39
CA VAL A 51 6.50 5.33 25.56
C VAL A 51 6.91 4.51 24.35
N SER A 52 7.02 3.18 24.48
CA SER A 52 7.39 2.31 23.36
C SER A 52 6.21 2.01 22.41
N LEU A 53 4.98 1.99 22.94
CA LEU A 53 3.77 1.66 22.19
C LEU A 53 3.36 2.78 21.22
N VAL A 54 3.43 4.05 21.67
CA VAL A 54 2.95 5.20 20.86
C VAL A 54 3.70 5.34 19.53
N PRO A 55 5.06 5.32 19.50
CA PRO A 55 5.80 5.36 18.24
C PRO A 55 5.55 4.13 17.37
N ALA A 56 5.41 2.93 17.96
CA ALA A 56 5.14 1.71 17.21
C ALA A 56 3.81 1.78 16.45
N ILE A 57 2.74 2.25 17.11
CA ILE A 57 1.43 2.47 16.46
C ILE A 57 1.54 3.53 15.38
N PHE A 58 2.25 4.63 15.64
CA PHE A 58 2.42 5.69 14.65
C PHE A 58 3.15 5.20 13.39
N VAL A 59 4.22 4.42 13.55
CA VAL A 59 4.94 3.82 12.41
C VAL A 59 4.04 2.85 11.66
N ALA A 60 3.30 1.98 12.36
CA ALA A 60 2.38 1.04 11.72
C ALA A 60 1.31 1.75 10.88
N LEU A 61 0.69 2.80 11.42
CA LEU A 61 -0.31 3.60 10.69
C LEU A 61 0.27 4.29 9.45
N ASN A 62 1.50 4.82 9.54
CA ASN A 62 2.15 5.45 8.40
C ASN A 62 2.58 4.44 7.33
N LEU A 63 3.08 3.27 7.73
CA LEU A 63 3.44 2.20 6.80
C LEU A 63 2.19 1.68 6.07
N ASP A 64 1.08 1.46 6.78
CA ASP A 64 -0.18 1.05 6.18
C ASP A 64 -0.74 2.10 5.20
N ALA A 65 -0.60 3.39 5.52
CA ALA A 65 -1.02 4.47 4.64
C ALA A 65 -0.17 4.48 3.35
N LYS A 66 1.15 4.35 3.48
CA LYS A 66 2.08 4.30 2.35
C LYS A 66 1.87 3.07 1.47
N ASP A 67 1.71 1.89 2.07
CA ASP A 67 1.48 0.64 1.31
C ASP A 67 0.17 0.70 0.51
N LYS A 68 -0.88 1.35 1.06
CA LYS A 68 -2.12 1.60 0.32
C LYS A 68 -1.96 2.60 -0.82
N GLU A 69 -1.14 3.64 -0.66
CA GLU A 69 -0.85 4.59 -1.73
C GLU A 69 0.01 3.96 -2.84
N GLU A 70 1.05 3.21 -2.48
CA GLU A 70 1.90 2.50 -3.44
C GLU A 70 1.11 1.47 -4.25
N LYS A 71 0.23 0.69 -3.61
CA LYS A 71 -0.66 -0.25 -4.32
C LYS A 71 -1.58 0.47 -5.31
N LYS A 72 -2.17 1.61 -4.91
CA LYS A 72 -3.01 2.42 -5.82
C LYS A 72 -2.21 2.98 -6.99
N ALA A 73 -1.01 3.48 -6.74
CA ALA A 73 -0.13 3.99 -7.79
C ALA A 73 0.29 2.87 -8.76
N GLN A 74 0.57 1.66 -8.25
CA GLN A 74 0.90 0.51 -9.08
C GLN A 74 -0.29 0.04 -9.93
N GLU A 75 -1.50 0.03 -9.37
CA GLU A 75 -2.73 -0.28 -10.11
C GLU A 75 -3.04 0.76 -11.19
N GLN A 76 -2.85 2.05 -10.90
CA GLN A 76 -2.99 3.12 -11.88
C GLN A 76 -1.96 2.99 -13.00
N GLY A 77 -0.69 2.74 -12.67
CA GLY A 77 0.36 2.52 -13.67
C GLY A 77 0.08 1.32 -14.58
N LYS A 78 -0.48 0.23 -14.05
CA LYS A 78 -0.93 -0.91 -14.87
C LYS A 78 -2.10 -0.54 -15.79
N LYS A 79 -3.06 0.25 -15.31
CA LYS A 79 -4.18 0.72 -16.13
C LYS A 79 -3.72 1.63 -17.26
N ASP A 80 -2.79 2.54 -16.98
CA ASP A 80 -2.23 3.44 -18.01
C ASP A 80 -1.41 2.67 -19.05
N GLN A 81 -0.66 1.65 -18.63
CA GLN A 81 0.03 0.77 -19.58
C GLN A 81 -0.96 -0.03 -20.44
N TRP A 82 -2.05 -0.52 -19.84
CA TRP A 82 -3.08 -1.26 -20.55
C TRP A 82 -3.88 -0.36 -21.51
N SER A 83 -4.15 0.89 -21.13
CA SER A 83 -4.84 1.84 -22.03
C SER A 83 -3.98 2.18 -23.23
N LYS A 84 -2.68 2.45 -23.03
CA LYS A 84 -1.73 2.67 -24.13
C LYS A 84 -1.58 1.45 -25.03
N PHE A 85 -1.57 0.26 -24.44
CA PHE A 85 -1.53 -1.00 -25.18
C PHE A 85 -2.79 -1.20 -26.03
N MET A 86 -3.97 -0.92 -25.47
CA MET A 86 -5.26 -0.98 -26.18
C MET A 86 -5.33 0.05 -27.29
N GLU A 87 -4.84 1.27 -27.08
CA GLU A 87 -4.77 2.31 -28.11
C GLU A 87 -3.85 1.90 -29.27
N ALA A 88 -2.67 1.35 -28.97
CA ALA A 88 -1.76 0.81 -29.99
C ALA A 88 -2.37 -0.39 -30.74
N MET A 89 -3.06 -1.28 -30.02
CA MET A 89 -3.78 -2.38 -30.65
C MET A 89 -4.90 -1.90 -31.56
N ASP A 90 -5.69 -0.91 -31.16
CA ASP A 90 -6.78 -0.36 -31.96
C ASP A 90 -6.26 0.28 -33.26
N MET A 91 -5.12 0.97 -33.20
CA MET A 91 -4.44 1.48 -34.40
C MET A 91 -4.02 0.35 -35.34
N VAL A 92 -3.38 -0.70 -34.81
CA VAL A 92 -2.94 -1.85 -35.62
C VAL A 92 -4.14 -2.60 -36.21
N PHE A 93 -5.20 -2.79 -35.44
CA PHE A 93 -6.44 -3.42 -35.90
C PHE A 93 -7.11 -2.59 -37.01
N THR A 94 -7.21 -1.27 -36.84
CA THR A 94 -7.82 -0.38 -37.83
C THR A 94 -7.01 -0.34 -39.13
N ALA A 95 -5.68 -0.36 -39.03
CA ALA A 95 -4.79 -0.43 -40.19
C ALA A 95 -4.85 -1.79 -40.90
N ALA A 96 -4.98 -2.89 -40.15
CA ALA A 96 -5.00 -4.24 -40.68
C ALA A 96 -6.38 -4.70 -41.19
N ASP A 97 -7.49 -4.14 -40.68
CA ASP A 97 -8.85 -4.50 -41.10
C ASP A 97 -9.23 -3.84 -42.43
N LEU A 98 -8.51 -4.21 -43.49
CA LEU A 98 -8.76 -3.80 -44.89
C LEU A 98 -10.17 -4.17 -45.38
N LYS A 99 -10.86 -5.09 -44.70
CA LYS A 99 -12.20 -5.57 -45.10
C LYS A 99 -13.34 -5.02 -44.23
N ARG A 100 -13.05 -4.22 -43.20
CA ARG A 100 -14.04 -3.74 -42.21
C ARG A 100 -14.96 -4.86 -41.70
N THR A 101 -14.39 -6.04 -41.53
CA THR A 101 -15.12 -7.23 -41.09
C THR A 101 -15.25 -7.28 -39.57
N GLY A 102 -14.54 -6.41 -38.83
CA GLY A 102 -14.52 -6.41 -37.37
C GLY A 102 -13.66 -7.54 -36.77
N HIS A 103 -12.97 -8.29 -37.63
CA HIS A 103 -12.06 -9.38 -37.27
C HIS A 103 -10.82 -9.29 -38.16
N VAL A 104 -9.65 -9.47 -37.56
CA VAL A 104 -8.36 -9.45 -38.24
C VAL A 104 -7.67 -10.79 -38.02
N SER A 105 -7.29 -11.48 -39.09
CA SER A 105 -6.54 -12.74 -39.01
C SER A 105 -5.05 -12.48 -38.75
N ARG A 106 -4.34 -13.46 -38.18
CA ARG A 106 -2.89 -13.35 -37.89
C ARG A 106 -2.08 -12.94 -39.13
N GLU A 107 -2.45 -13.46 -40.28
CA GLU A 107 -1.81 -13.17 -41.57
C GLU A 107 -2.02 -11.71 -41.99
N GLN A 108 -3.20 -11.14 -41.71
CA GLN A 108 -3.52 -9.73 -41.96
C GLN A 108 -2.78 -8.79 -40.99
N VAL A 109 -2.69 -9.16 -39.72
CA VAL A 109 -1.89 -8.41 -38.73
C VAL A 109 -0.41 -8.44 -39.13
N ALA A 110 0.12 -9.61 -39.51
CA ALA A 110 1.51 -9.75 -39.93
C ALA A 110 1.81 -8.96 -41.22
N ALA A 111 0.88 -8.97 -42.18
CA ALA A 111 1.00 -8.17 -43.41
C ALA A 111 0.97 -6.66 -43.12
N ALA A 112 0.04 -6.19 -42.27
CA ALA A 112 -0.04 -4.78 -41.89
C ALA A 112 1.18 -4.32 -41.09
N LEU A 113 1.74 -5.17 -40.22
CA LEU A 113 2.98 -4.87 -39.49
C LEU A 113 4.21 -4.80 -40.43
N ALA A 114 4.20 -5.57 -41.52
CA ALA A 114 5.25 -5.55 -42.56
C ALA A 114 5.09 -4.36 -43.53
N GLU A 115 3.86 -3.91 -43.80
CA GLU A 115 3.58 -2.69 -44.58
C GLU A 115 3.85 -1.40 -43.79
N LEU A 116 3.92 -1.45 -42.46
CA LEU A 116 4.33 -0.32 -41.62
C LEU A 116 5.87 -0.14 -41.56
N GLU A 117 6.66 -1.10 -42.05
CA GLU A 117 8.13 -1.03 -42.11
C GLU A 117 8.72 -0.15 -43.24
N PRO A 118 8.10 0.09 -44.42
CA PRO A 118 8.75 0.86 -45.50
C PRO A 118 8.30 2.33 -45.63
N GLN A 119 7.27 2.80 -44.90
CA GLN A 119 6.68 4.14 -45.14
C GLN A 119 6.75 5.04 -43.89
N CYS A 120 7.95 5.49 -43.52
CA CYS A 120 8.11 6.67 -42.67
C CYS A 120 9.05 7.68 -43.34
N PRO A 121 8.51 8.67 -44.08
CA PRO A 121 9.27 9.82 -44.54
C PRO A 121 9.30 10.86 -43.40
N GLY A 122 10.37 10.85 -42.58
CA GLY A 122 10.67 11.94 -41.65
C GLY A 122 11.14 11.51 -40.26
N ASP A 123 12.13 12.22 -39.74
CA ASP A 123 12.92 11.99 -38.51
C ASP A 123 12.14 11.87 -37.17
N ASP A 124 10.80 12.00 -37.18
CA ASP A 124 10.00 12.05 -35.96
C ASP A 124 9.48 10.66 -35.48
N CYS A 125 9.74 9.58 -36.22
CA CYS A 125 9.20 8.24 -35.90
C CYS A 125 10.09 7.39 -34.97
N GLY A 126 11.29 7.87 -34.60
CA GLY A 126 12.26 7.08 -33.84
C GLY A 126 11.73 6.53 -32.51
N ALA A 127 10.86 7.29 -31.82
CA ALA A 127 10.31 6.88 -30.52
C ALA A 127 9.14 5.88 -30.64
N ALA A 128 8.20 6.12 -31.56
CA ALA A 128 7.02 5.28 -31.73
C ALA A 128 7.37 3.89 -32.30
N LEU A 129 8.33 3.83 -33.23
CA LEU A 129 8.78 2.58 -33.84
C LEU A 129 9.57 1.71 -32.85
N SER A 130 10.36 2.34 -31.96
CA SER A 130 11.04 1.62 -30.87
C SER A 130 10.07 1.06 -29.82
N GLU A 131 8.97 1.76 -29.51
CA GLU A 131 7.91 1.23 -28.64
C GLU A 131 7.13 0.10 -29.31
N LEU A 132 6.82 0.22 -30.61
CA LEU A 132 6.12 -0.82 -31.38
C LEU A 132 6.97 -2.09 -31.51
N HIS A 133 8.28 -1.96 -31.71
CA HIS A 133 9.21 -3.09 -31.75
C HIS A 133 9.35 -3.79 -30.39
N MET A 134 9.29 -3.05 -29.28
CA MET A 134 9.22 -3.65 -27.93
C MET A 134 7.89 -4.37 -27.65
N LEU A 135 6.78 -3.92 -28.26
CA LEU A 135 5.45 -4.48 -28.05
C LEU A 135 5.10 -5.61 -29.04
N ARG A 136 5.81 -5.74 -30.17
CA ARG A 136 5.65 -6.83 -31.17
C ARG A 136 5.51 -8.23 -30.56
N PRO A 137 6.38 -8.70 -29.63
CA PRO A 137 6.21 -10.02 -29.03
C PRO A 137 4.96 -10.15 -28.14
N LYS A 138 4.54 -9.06 -27.47
CA LYS A 138 3.31 -9.05 -26.65
C LYS A 138 2.04 -9.05 -27.49
N ILE A 139 2.04 -8.34 -28.61
CA ILE A 139 0.91 -8.28 -29.56
C ILE A 139 0.72 -9.64 -30.23
N MET A 140 1.81 -10.29 -30.68
CA MET A 140 1.77 -11.64 -31.25
C MET A 140 1.27 -12.67 -30.23
N ALA A 141 1.70 -12.58 -28.96
CA ALA A 141 1.26 -13.50 -27.90
C ALA A 141 -0.21 -13.30 -27.47
N ALA A 142 -0.82 -12.13 -27.69
CA ALA A 142 -2.23 -11.89 -27.39
C ALA A 142 -3.19 -12.52 -28.43
N PHE A 143 -2.66 -13.00 -29.56
CA PHE A 143 -3.43 -13.61 -30.64
C PHE A 143 -3.28 -15.16 -30.72
N ASP A 144 -2.53 -15.76 -29.79
CA ASP A 144 -2.51 -17.21 -29.46
C ASP A 144 -3.61 -17.60 -28.48
#